data_AF-V5FWT9-F1
#
_entry.id   AF-V5FWT9-F1
#
_cell.length_a   1.000
_cell.length_b   1.000
_cell.length_c   1.000
_cell.angle_alpha   90.00
_cell.angle_beta   90.00
_cell.angle_gamma   90.00
#
_symmetry.space_group_name_H-M   'P 1'
#
loop_
_entity.id
_entity.type
_entity.pdbx_description
1 polymer ?
#
loop_
_entity_poly.entity_id
_entity_poly.type
_entity_poly.pdbx_seq_one_letter_code
_entity_poly.pdbx_strand_id
1 'polypeptide(L)'
;PLGIRTVVVVGGLSREEQGFRLRMGCEIVIATPGRLIDVLENRYLVLAQCTYIVLDEADRMIDLGFEPDVQKILEYMPVSNLKPDSEEAEDSRVLLANYNSK
;
A
#
# COMPACT_ATOMS: atom_id res chain seq x y z
N PRO A 1 4.52 -17.00 -13.54
CA PRO A 1 3.46 -16.97 -14.58
C PRO A 1 3.24 -15.57 -15.21
N LEU A 2 3.15 -14.49 -14.42
CA LEU A 2 2.89 -13.12 -14.94
C LEU A 2 4.06 -12.13 -14.79
N GLY A 3 5.19 -12.55 -14.20
CA GLY A 3 6.33 -11.65 -13.98
C GLY A 3 6.13 -10.58 -12.90
N ILE A 4 5.02 -10.64 -12.15
CA ILE A 4 4.71 -9.73 -11.04
C ILE A 4 5.54 -10.13 -9.82
N ARG A 5 6.30 -9.18 -9.26
CA ARG A 5 7.13 -9.35 -8.08
C ARG A 5 6.35 -8.91 -6.85
N THR A 6 6.43 -9.74 -5.82
CA THR A 6 5.75 -9.50 -4.54
C THR A 6 6.78 -9.48 -3.41
N VAL A 7 6.66 -8.52 -2.51
CA VAL A 7 7.49 -8.42 -1.31
C VAL A 7 6.60 -8.43 -0.07
N VAL A 8 7.04 -9.18 0.94
CA VAL A 8 6.33 -9.28 2.22
C VAL A 8 7.05 -8.44 3.27
N VAL A 9 6.30 -7.56 3.94
CA VAL A 9 6.79 -6.55 4.89
C VAL A 9 6.07 -6.75 6.23
N VAL A 10 6.57 -7.70 7.02
CA VAL A 10 5.94 -8.13 8.29
C VAL A 10 6.95 -8.23 9.43
N GLY A 11 6.43 -8.24 10.66
CA GLY A 11 7.21 -8.52 11.87
C GLY A 11 7.90 -9.90 11.86
N GLY A 12 8.89 -10.10 12.74
CA GLY A 12 9.58 -11.41 12.90
C GLY A 12 10.67 -11.71 11.87
N LEU A 13 10.86 -10.85 10.86
CA LEU A 13 11.89 -10.97 9.83
C LEU A 13 12.88 -9.79 9.88
N SER A 14 14.09 -10.01 9.38
CA SER A 14 15.17 -9.01 9.34
C SER A 14 14.76 -7.76 8.55
N ARG A 15 14.96 -6.59 9.15
CA ARG A 15 14.68 -5.29 8.53
C ARG A 15 15.58 -5.02 7.32
N GLU A 16 16.85 -5.38 7.41
CA GLU A 16 17.82 -5.19 6.32
C GLU A 16 17.47 -6.03 5.09
N GLU A 17 17.05 -7.28 5.29
CA GLU A 17 16.65 -8.16 4.20
C GLU A 17 15.39 -7.65 3.50
N GLN A 18 14.38 -7.21 4.26
CA GLN A 18 13.18 -6.60 3.69
C GLN A 18 13.51 -5.31 2.93
N GLY A 19 14.35 -4.44 3.51
CA GLY A 19 14.81 -3.22 2.84
C GLY A 19 15.56 -3.49 1.55
N PHE A 20 16.43 -4.51 1.51
CA PHE A 20 17.13 -4.92 0.30
C PHE A 20 16.16 -5.45 -0.78
N ARG A 21 15.18 -6.28 -0.39
CA ARG A 21 14.16 -6.77 -1.34
C ARG A 21 13.31 -5.64 -1.90
N LEU A 22 12.94 -4.65 -1.09
CA LEU A 22 12.20 -3.47 -1.54
C LEU A 22 13.00 -2.63 -2.55
N ARG A 23 14.33 -2.52 -2.38
CA ARG A 23 15.21 -1.80 -3.32
C ARG A 23 15.30 -2.44 -4.71
N MET A 24 15.00 -3.73 -4.84
CA MET A 24 14.94 -4.41 -6.14
C MET A 24 13.70 -4.04 -6.96
N GLY A 25 12.75 -3.31 -6.35
CA GLY A 25 11.46 -2.97 -6.93
C GLY A 25 10.46 -4.13 -6.85
N CYS A 26 9.20 -3.80 -6.57
CA CYS A 26 8.11 -4.75 -6.53
C CYS A 26 6.80 -4.12 -6.99
N GLU A 27 5.91 -4.94 -7.55
CA GLU A 27 4.59 -4.52 -7.99
C GLU A 27 3.54 -4.68 -6.88
N ILE A 28 3.73 -5.65 -5.97
CA ILE A 28 2.81 -5.92 -4.86
C ILE A 28 3.58 -5.95 -3.53
N VAL A 29 3.07 -5.23 -2.53
CA VAL A 29 3.54 -5.31 -1.15
C VAL A 29 2.42 -5.89 -0.28
N ILE A 30 2.74 -6.94 0.48
CA ILE A 30 1.86 -7.52 1.50
C ILE A 30 2.48 -7.18 2.86
N ALA A 31 1.76 -6.47 3.72
CA ALA A 31 2.35 -5.94 4.94
C ALA A 31 1.40 -5.94 6.14
N THR A 32 1.99 -5.98 7.34
CA THR A 32 1.29 -5.68 8.60
C THR A 32 1.46 -4.21 8.96
N PRO A 33 0.44 -3.51 9.52
CA PRO A 33 0.46 -2.05 9.69
C PRO A 33 1.73 -1.49 10.34
N GLY A 34 2.13 -2.00 11.51
CA GLY A 34 3.30 -1.50 12.23
C GLY A 34 4.61 -1.62 11.43
N ARG A 35 4.82 -2.74 10.71
CA ARG A 35 6.03 -2.90 9.87
C ARG A 35 5.96 -2.06 8.59
N LEU A 36 4.77 -1.82 8.05
CA LEU A 36 4.60 -0.98 6.88
C LEU A 36 4.96 0.48 7.19
N ILE A 37 4.53 1.00 8.35
CA ILE A 37 4.89 2.36 8.79
C ILE A 37 6.38 2.49 8.97
N ASP A 38 7.02 1.54 9.65
CA ASP A 38 8.48 1.52 9.83
C ASP A 38 9.21 1.72 8.49
N VAL A 39 8.78 1.02 7.42
CA VAL A 39 9.45 1.13 6.11
C VAL A 39 9.11 2.42 5.35
N LEU A 40 7.91 2.98 5.55
CA LEU A 40 7.49 4.24 4.95
C LEU A 40 8.20 5.43 5.59
N GLU A 41 8.28 5.48 6.92
CA GLU A 41 8.95 6.53 7.68
C GLU A 41 10.45 6.60 7.36
N ASN A 42 11.09 5.43 7.27
CA ASN A 42 12.51 5.33 6.92
C ASN A 42 12.78 5.44 5.40
N ARG A 43 11.74 5.67 4.59
CA ARG A 43 11.82 5.78 3.13
C ARG A 43 12.46 4.56 2.44
N TYR A 44 12.33 3.38 3.02
CA TYR A 44 12.67 2.12 2.34
C TYR A 44 11.66 1.76 1.25
N LEU A 45 10.43 2.28 1.37
CA LEU A 45 9.34 2.17 0.42
C LEU A 45 8.66 3.54 0.27
N VAL A 46 8.13 3.83 -0.92
CA VAL A 46 7.24 4.96 -1.17
C VAL A 46 6.00 4.50 -1.94
N LEU A 47 4.85 5.13 -1.70
CA LEU A 47 3.57 4.76 -2.32
C LEU A 47 3.19 5.67 -3.50
N ALA A 48 4.14 6.40 -4.09
CA ALA A 48 3.88 7.40 -5.13
C ALA A 48 3.17 6.85 -6.39
N GLN A 49 3.34 5.56 -6.68
CA GLN A 49 2.69 4.86 -7.80
C GLN A 49 1.62 3.85 -7.34
N CYS A 50 1.28 3.85 -6.06
CA CYS A 50 0.28 2.94 -5.52
C CYS A 50 -1.12 3.40 -5.96
N THR A 51 -1.84 2.54 -6.69
CA THR A 51 -3.21 2.79 -7.18
C THR A 51 -4.24 1.85 -6.56
N TYR A 52 -3.79 0.87 -5.77
CA TYR A 52 -4.63 -0.12 -5.12
C TYR A 52 -4.22 -0.28 -3.66
N ILE A 53 -5.21 -0.19 -2.77
CA ILE A 53 -5.06 -0.51 -1.35
C ILE A 53 -6.13 -1.54 -1.00
N VAL A 54 -5.74 -2.54 -0.22
CA VAL A 54 -6.65 -3.53 0.35
C VAL A 54 -6.41 -3.56 1.85
N LEU A 55 -7.49 -3.43 2.62
CA LEU A 55 -7.50 -3.63 4.07
C LEU A 55 -8.23 -4.93 4.34
N ASP A 56 -7.48 -5.96 4.73
CA ASP A 56 -8.03 -7.29 5.05
C ASP A 56 -8.23 -7.42 6.57
N GLU A 57 -9.37 -7.97 7.00
CA GLU A 57 -9.77 -8.08 8.42
C GLU A 57 -9.66 -6.72 9.18
N ALA A 58 -10.28 -5.67 8.61
CA ALA A 58 -10.16 -4.31 9.12
C ALA A 58 -10.68 -4.14 10.55
N ASP A 59 -11.77 -4.81 10.91
CA ASP A 59 -12.30 -4.87 12.27
C ASP A 59 -11.24 -5.41 13.26
N ARG A 60 -10.55 -6.49 12.91
CA ARG A 60 -9.47 -7.06 13.72
C ARG A 60 -8.30 -6.09 13.86
N MET A 61 -7.99 -5.30 12.82
CA MET A 61 -6.97 -4.26 12.93
C MET A 61 -7.35 -3.20 13.97
N ILE A 62 -8.63 -2.79 14.02
CA ILE A 62 -9.13 -1.86 15.04
C ILE A 62 -9.07 -2.49 16.44
N ASP A 63 -9.50 -3.76 16.59
CA ASP A 63 -9.46 -4.47 17.88
C ASP A 63 -8.03 -4.61 18.45
N LEU A 64 -7.04 -4.75 17.56
CA LEU A 64 -5.62 -4.80 17.93
C LEU A 64 -5.01 -3.42 18.17
N GLY A 65 -5.77 -2.33 18.00
CA GLY A 65 -5.34 -0.95 18.22
C GLY A 65 -4.53 -0.36 17.06
N PHE A 66 -4.58 -0.95 15.86
CA PHE A 66 -3.85 -0.45 14.69
C PHE A 66 -4.56 0.69 13.95
N GLU A 67 -5.66 1.23 14.48
CA GLU A 67 -6.35 2.36 13.85
C GLU A 67 -5.42 3.55 13.56
N PRO A 68 -4.58 4.03 14.51
CA PRO A 68 -3.70 5.17 14.24
C PRO A 68 -2.64 4.84 13.19
N ASP A 69 -2.18 3.59 13.18
CA ASP A 69 -1.21 3.10 12.21
C ASP A 69 -1.81 3.08 10.79
N VAL A 70 -3.02 2.53 10.64
CA VAL A 70 -3.71 2.49 9.34
C VAL A 70 -4.00 3.90 8.84
N GLN A 71 -4.46 4.81 9.68
CA GLN A 71 -4.67 6.22 9.32
C GLN A 71 -3.38 6.85 8.79
N LYS A 72 -2.25 6.64 9.50
CA LYS A 72 -0.95 7.15 9.08
C LYS A 72 -0.47 6.57 7.75
N ILE A 73 -0.71 5.29 7.49
CA ILE A 73 -0.37 4.66 6.21
C ILE A 73 -1.13 5.34 5.06
N LEU A 74 -2.41 5.65 5.26
CA LEU A 74 -3.23 6.32 4.25
C LEU A 74 -2.73 7.74 3.94
N GLU A 75 -2.14 8.45 4.91
CA GLU A 75 -1.52 9.76 4.70
C GLU A 75 -0.31 9.72 3.75
N TYR A 76 0.36 8.57 3.60
CA TYR A 76 1.46 8.41 2.63
C TYR A 76 0.98 8.21 1.18
N MET A 77 -0.32 8.00 0.97
CA MET A 77 -0.87 7.84 -0.37
C MET A 77 -1.00 9.19 -1.09
N PRO A 78 -0.74 9.24 -2.41
CA PRO A 78 -0.91 10.46 -3.17
C PRO A 78 -2.40 10.85 -3.26
N VAL A 79 -2.77 12.00 -2.70
CA VAL A 79 -4.16 12.53 -2.78
C VAL A 79 -4.65 12.78 -4.21
N SER A 80 -3.74 12.91 -5.16
CA SER A 80 -4.06 13.19 -6.57
C SER A 80 -4.65 12.01 -7.33
N ASN A 81 -4.60 10.80 -6.79
CA ASN A 81 -5.26 9.62 -7.38
C ASN A 81 -6.45 9.13 -6.57
N LEU A 82 -6.91 9.91 -5.58
CA LEU A 82 -8.14 9.62 -4.85
C LEU A 82 -9.33 9.73 -5.80
N LYS A 83 -10.22 8.75 -5.73
CA LYS A 83 -11.47 8.78 -6.48
C LYS A 83 -12.37 9.91 -5.97
N PRO A 84 -13.12 10.59 -6.85
CA PRO A 84 -14.21 11.46 -6.43
C PRO A 84 -15.19 10.69 -5.55
N ASP A 85 -15.77 11.38 -4.55
CA ASP A 85 -16.85 10.85 -3.72
C ASP A 85 -18.18 10.97 -4.48
N SER A 86 -18.27 10.22 -5.59
CA SER A 86 -19.45 10.15 -6.46
C SER A 86 -19.58 8.76 -7.06
N GLU A 87 -20.81 8.35 -7.37
CA GLU A 87 -21.09 7.05 -8.02
C GLU A 87 -20.40 6.93 -9.40
N GLU A 88 -20.13 8.06 -10.06
CA GLU A 88 -19.39 8.09 -11.33
C GLU A 88 -17.96 7.54 -11.20
N ALA A 89 -17.37 7.59 -10.01
CA ALA A 89 -16.04 7.06 -9.74
C ALA A 89 -15.99 5.53 -9.67
N GLU A 90 -17.14 4.86 -9.64
CA GLU A 90 -17.24 3.40 -9.71
C GLU A 90 -17.33 2.88 -11.16
N ASP A 91 -17.47 3.78 -12.14
CA ASP A 91 -17.49 3.39 -13.55
C ASP A 91 -16.15 2.76 -13.96
N SER A 92 -16.18 1.50 -14.36
CA SER A 92 -15.00 0.73 -14.78
C SER A 92 -14.22 1.40 -15.91
N ARG A 93 -14.89 2.18 -16.78
CA ARG A 93 -14.23 2.93 -17.87
C ARG A 93 -13.41 4.09 -17.33
N VAL A 94 -13.93 4.81 -16.35
CA VAL A 94 -13.24 5.92 -15.67
C VAL A 94 -12.05 5.38 -14.88
N LEU A 95 -12.21 4.24 -14.21
CA LEU A 95 -11.12 3.56 -13.50
C LEU A 95 -9.97 3.15 -14.44
N LEU A 96 -10.30 2.58 -15.60
CA LEU A 96 -9.30 2.16 -16.59
C LEU A 96 -8.61 3.34 -17.28
N ALA A 97 -9.25 4.51 -17.37
CA ALA A 97 -8.63 5.70 -17.93
C ALA A 97 -7.42 6.17 -17.10
N ASN A 98 -7.49 6.03 -15.77
CA ASN A 98 -6.38 6.35 -14.86
C ASN A 98 -5.21 5.36 -14.96
N TYR A 99 -5.44 4.13 -15.42
CA TYR A 99 -4.37 3.16 -15.64
C TYR A 99 -3.46 3.57 -16.81
N ASN A 100 -4.02 4.22 -17.84
CA ASN A 100 -3.29 4.60 -19.05
C ASN A 100 -2.68 6.00 -19.01
N SER A 101 -2.93 6.78 -17.95
CA SER A 101 -2.51 8.19 -17.86
C SER A 101 -1.12 8.39 -17.24
N LYS A 102 -0.38 7.32 -16.94
CA LYS A 102 0.99 7.37 -16.42
C LYS A 102 1.89 6.29 -17.02
#